data_AF-A0A497C1F9-F1
#
_entry.id   AF-A0A497C1F9-F1
#
_cell.length_a   1.000
_cell.length_b   1.000
_cell.length_c   1.000
_cell.angle_alpha   90.00
_cell.angle_beta   90.00
_cell.angle_gamma   90.00
#
_symmetry.space_group_name_H-M   'P 1'
#
loop_
_entity.id
_entity.type
_entity.pdbx_description
1 polymer ?
#
loop_
_entity_poly.entity_id
_entity_poly.type
_entity_poly.pdbx_seq_one_letter_code
_entity_poly.pdbx_strand_id
1 'polypeptide(L)'
;MPWELNRIVRCPIWLDADFGCRYNEINNREMNMTGKRRRSEKKNSGQSFVELAIVLPLLLFLLVAFVEVGAIIYNYLSLLDVVREAARFAADRDPEVLNGDMSNYPVSACEDDALHYYLDTACVVIGTNFNQDITLNPATDDIAISIFTIDNNVVVDRKPNDGDGVWSLYSDNWTKNCDGSFHSNTPFFPQGVGAAWVSYTPPTVGAGTPTPDIPASGLTDKGIVLVEIYYCHHQLLNLPLISDIIPNPVPLHAFAVMPAPQAAPTPTPLP
;
A
#
# COMPACT_ATOMS: atom_id res chain seq x y z
N MET A 1 -3.59 42.14 -91.77
CA MET A 1 -3.15 40.73 -91.95
C MET A 1 -1.65 40.68 -91.71
N PRO A 2 -1.04 39.59 -91.19
CA PRO A 2 -1.60 38.38 -90.56
C PRO A 2 -0.90 37.98 -89.22
N TRP A 3 -1.27 36.80 -88.69
CA TRP A 3 -0.54 35.83 -87.83
C TRP A 3 -0.26 36.20 -86.35
N GLU A 4 -0.94 35.62 -85.36
CA GLU A 4 -0.87 34.26 -84.78
C GLU A 4 0.20 34.05 -83.68
N LEU A 5 -0.31 33.56 -82.53
CA LEU A 5 0.27 32.59 -81.60
C LEU A 5 1.63 32.90 -80.91
N ASN A 6 1.58 33.11 -79.58
CA ASN A 6 1.82 32.00 -78.65
C ASN A 6 1.72 32.45 -77.18
N ARG A 7 0.88 31.75 -76.41
CA ARG A 7 0.95 31.70 -74.95
C ARG A 7 2.07 30.73 -74.58
N ILE A 8 2.95 31.13 -73.67
CA ILE A 8 3.67 30.20 -72.80
C ILE A 8 3.46 30.68 -71.36
N VAL A 9 2.65 29.93 -70.63
CA VAL A 9 2.52 30.03 -69.17
C VAL A 9 3.54 29.06 -68.58
N ARG A 10 4.45 29.55 -67.75
CA ARG A 10 5.19 28.71 -66.79
C ARG A 10 4.42 28.70 -65.47
N CYS A 11 3.89 27.53 -65.08
CA CYS A 11 3.58 27.23 -63.68
C CYS A 11 4.85 26.71 -62.99
N PRO A 12 5.17 27.12 -61.75
CA PRO A 12 6.11 26.40 -60.92
C PRO A 12 5.40 25.23 -60.23
N ILE A 13 6.20 24.18 -60.04
CA ILE A 13 5.87 22.81 -59.65
C ILE A 13 5.92 22.70 -58.12
N TRP A 14 5.03 21.90 -57.54
CA TRP A 14 5.25 20.86 -56.51
C TRP A 14 4.07 20.74 -55.53
N LEU A 15 3.73 19.47 -55.28
CA LEU A 15 2.76 18.86 -54.37
C LEU A 15 1.35 18.58 -54.89
N ASP A 16 1.08 17.28 -54.81
CA ASP A 16 -0.14 16.51 -54.95
C ASP A 16 -0.58 16.03 -56.34
N ALA A 17 -0.62 14.70 -56.39
CA ALA A 17 -0.96 13.85 -57.50
C ALA A 17 -2.45 13.93 -57.85
N ASP A 18 -2.71 14.04 -59.15
CA ASP A 18 -3.70 13.26 -59.89
C ASP A 18 -5.16 13.25 -59.38
N PHE A 19 -5.97 14.23 -59.82
CA PHE A 19 -6.66 14.14 -61.13
C PHE A 19 -7.64 15.31 -61.31
N GLY A 20 -7.44 16.07 -62.40
CA GLY A 20 -8.55 16.64 -63.17
C GLY A 20 -8.79 18.15 -63.05
N CYS A 21 -7.89 18.97 -63.62
CA CYS A 21 -8.29 20.28 -64.11
C CYS A 21 -9.30 20.11 -65.25
N ARG A 22 -10.57 20.45 -65.02
CA ARG A 22 -11.57 20.61 -66.08
C ARG A 22 -12.03 22.06 -66.09
N TYR A 23 -11.47 22.82 -67.03
CA TYR A 23 -11.89 24.16 -67.39
C TYR A 23 -13.23 24.05 -68.14
N ASN A 24 -14.29 24.70 -67.65
CA ASN A 24 -15.54 24.82 -68.40
C ASN A 24 -15.86 26.30 -68.58
N GLU A 25 -15.88 26.70 -69.85
CA GLU A 25 -16.29 27.99 -70.36
C GLU A 25 -17.74 28.31 -69.98
N ILE A 26 -17.95 29.60 -69.70
CA ILE A 26 -19.25 30.21 -69.48
C ILE A 26 -19.99 30.23 -70.83
N ASN A 27 -21.01 29.39 -70.99
CA ASN A 27 -21.99 29.54 -72.06
C ASN A 27 -23.32 30.02 -71.46
N ASN A 28 -23.64 31.29 -71.73
CA ASN A 28 -24.96 31.86 -71.52
C ASN A 28 -25.97 31.18 -72.45
N ARG A 29 -26.91 30.42 -71.89
CA ARG A 29 -28.23 30.20 -72.48
C ARG A 29 -29.29 30.22 -71.41
N GLU A 30 -30.21 31.16 -71.57
CA GLU A 30 -31.46 31.25 -70.83
C GLU A 30 -32.31 29.99 -71.06
N MET A 31 -32.83 29.41 -69.97
CA MET A 31 -34.26 29.30 -69.68
C MET A 31 -34.51 28.24 -68.61
N ASN A 32 -35.16 28.69 -67.54
CA ASN A 32 -36.17 27.98 -66.76
C ASN A 32 -35.94 26.48 -66.48
N MET A 33 -35.47 26.18 -65.26
CA MET A 33 -36.26 25.35 -64.35
C MET A 33 -35.99 25.78 -62.90
N THR A 34 -37.09 26.12 -62.25
CA THR A 34 -37.31 26.15 -60.81
C THR A 34 -36.57 25.00 -60.11
N GLY A 35 -35.56 25.37 -59.34
CA GLY A 35 -34.80 24.43 -58.53
C GLY A 35 -33.84 25.18 -57.63
N LYS A 36 -34.38 25.91 -56.64
CA LYS A 36 -33.58 26.37 -55.49
C LYS A 36 -33.00 25.12 -54.82
N ARG A 37 -31.80 24.68 -55.22
CA ARG A 37 -30.99 23.76 -54.44
C ARG A 37 -30.61 24.49 -53.17
N ARG A 38 -31.47 24.40 -52.15
CA ARG A 38 -31.13 24.75 -50.77
C ARG A 38 -29.94 23.88 -50.41
N ARG A 39 -28.75 24.49 -50.39
CA ARG A 39 -27.56 23.89 -49.80
C ARG A 39 -27.93 23.68 -48.34
N SER A 40 -28.23 22.44 -47.97
CA SER A 40 -28.52 22.08 -46.59
C SER A 40 -27.21 22.24 -45.83
N GLU A 41 -27.04 23.38 -45.16
CA GLU A 41 -26.05 23.50 -44.10
C GLU A 41 -26.41 22.44 -43.06
N LYS A 42 -25.62 21.35 -43.05
CA LYS A 42 -25.70 20.35 -42.01
C LYS A 42 -25.45 21.06 -40.68
N LYS A 43 -26.53 21.22 -39.91
CA LYS A 43 -26.45 21.73 -38.54
C LYS A 43 -25.68 20.70 -37.71
N ASN A 44 -24.46 21.02 -37.29
CA ASN A 44 -23.65 20.24 -36.35
C ASN A 44 -24.20 20.30 -34.90
N SER A 45 -25.50 20.52 -34.72
CA SER A 45 -26.11 20.68 -33.40
C SER A 45 -26.22 19.31 -32.72
N GLY A 46 -25.30 19.04 -31.80
CA GLY A 46 -25.27 17.81 -31.00
C GLY A 46 -23.88 17.20 -30.81
N GLN A 47 -22.91 17.58 -31.64
CA GLN A 47 -21.56 17.00 -31.58
C GLN A 47 -20.86 17.22 -30.22
N SER A 48 -20.99 18.42 -29.65
CA SER A 48 -20.40 18.75 -28.35
C SER A 48 -21.00 17.96 -27.17
N PHE A 49 -22.30 17.63 -27.24
CA PHE A 49 -22.94 16.80 -26.20
C PHE A 49 -22.47 15.35 -26.27
N VAL A 50 -22.20 14.82 -27.46
CA VAL A 50 -21.70 13.45 -27.63
C VAL A 50 -20.25 13.35 -27.15
N GLU A 51 -19.44 14.36 -27.41
CA GLU A 51 -18.05 14.41 -26.92
C GLU A 51 -18.01 14.45 -25.39
N LEU A 52 -18.85 15.30 -24.77
CA LEU A 52 -18.97 15.33 -23.30
C LEU A 52 -19.54 14.02 -22.73
N ALA A 53 -20.52 13.40 -23.39
CA ALA A 53 -21.14 12.16 -22.91
C ALA A 53 -20.15 10.99 -22.83
N ILE A 54 -19.05 11.02 -23.59
CA ILE A 54 -17.99 10.01 -23.55
C ILE A 54 -16.88 10.41 -22.58
N VAL A 55 -16.52 11.70 -22.49
CA VAL A 55 -15.46 12.17 -21.58
C VAL A 55 -15.91 12.18 -20.12
N LEU A 56 -17.18 12.50 -19.85
CA LEU A 56 -17.73 12.58 -18.50
C LEU A 56 -17.61 11.27 -17.70
N PRO A 57 -18.03 10.09 -18.19
CA PRO A 57 -17.88 8.85 -17.43
C PRO A 57 -16.40 8.49 -17.22
N LEU A 58 -15.51 8.81 -18.16
CA LEU A 58 -14.07 8.60 -17.99
C LEU A 58 -13.49 9.48 -16.87
N LEU A 59 -13.92 10.75 -16.82
CA LEU A 59 -13.48 11.69 -15.78
C LEU A 59 -14.02 11.29 -14.40
N LEU A 60 -15.29 10.86 -14.33
CA LEU A 60 -15.88 10.37 -13.07
C LEU A 60 -15.17 9.12 -12.57
N PHE A 61 -14.85 8.18 -13.47
CA PHE A 61 -14.08 6.99 -13.11
C PHE A 61 -12.69 7.34 -12.56
N LEU A 62 -12.00 8.29 -13.19
CA LEU A 62 -10.69 8.77 -12.72
C LEU A 62 -10.80 9.42 -11.34
N LEU A 63 -11.83 10.24 -11.10
CA LEU A 63 -12.04 10.90 -9.81
C LEU A 63 -12.31 9.87 -8.71
N VAL A 64 -13.19 8.91 -8.96
CA VAL A 64 -13.50 7.81 -8.06
C VAL A 64 -12.24 7.01 -7.71
N ALA A 65 -11.46 6.63 -8.73
CA ALA A 65 -10.21 5.88 -8.52
C ALA A 65 -9.22 6.67 -7.66
N PHE A 66 -9.10 7.98 -7.88
CA PHE A 66 -8.23 8.84 -7.09
C PHE A 66 -8.67 8.93 -5.62
N VAL A 67 -9.97 9.06 -5.35
CA VAL A 67 -10.51 9.10 -3.99
C VAL A 67 -10.24 7.77 -3.26
N GLU A 68 -10.49 6.64 -3.92
CA GLU A 68 -10.31 5.31 -3.32
C GLU A 68 -8.82 5.04 -3.01
N VAL A 69 -7.94 5.29 -3.96
CA VAL A 69 -6.48 5.13 -3.75
C VAL A 69 -5.98 6.12 -2.68
N GLY A 70 -6.52 7.35 -2.66
CA GLY A 70 -6.22 8.33 -1.62
C GLY A 70 -6.58 7.85 -0.22
N ALA A 71 -7.74 7.19 -0.06
CA ALA A 71 -8.17 6.63 1.21
C ALA A 71 -7.28 5.46 1.67
N ILE A 72 -6.86 4.59 0.74
CA ILE A 72 -5.91 3.50 1.03
C ILE A 72 -4.57 4.07 1.51
N ILE A 73 -4.01 5.03 0.77
CA ILE A 73 -2.72 5.67 1.11
C ILE A 73 -2.82 6.40 2.45
N TYR A 74 -3.92 7.11 2.71
CA TYR A 74 -4.16 7.79 3.97
C TYR A 74 -4.05 6.82 5.17
N ASN A 75 -4.81 5.73 5.12
CA ASN A 75 -4.78 4.73 6.19
C ASN A 75 -3.40 4.06 6.30
N TYR A 76 -2.74 3.78 5.17
CA TYR A 76 -1.39 3.21 5.20
C TYR A 76 -0.35 4.15 5.84
N LEU A 77 -0.38 5.44 5.52
CA LEU A 77 0.51 6.43 6.14
C LEU A 77 0.24 6.57 7.64
N SER A 78 -1.04 6.59 8.02
CA SER A 78 -1.44 6.63 9.42
C SER A 78 -0.99 5.37 10.19
N LEU A 79 -1.08 4.18 9.59
CA LEU A 79 -0.50 2.95 10.16
C LEU A 79 1.01 3.05 10.34
N LEU A 80 1.74 3.60 9.36
CA LEU A 80 3.19 3.75 9.43
C LEU A 80 3.64 4.68 10.57
N ASP A 81 2.93 5.78 10.80
CA ASP A 81 3.27 6.71 11.87
C ASP A 81 3.02 6.10 13.24
N VAL A 82 1.91 5.39 13.41
CA VAL A 82 1.56 4.73 14.68
C VAL A 82 2.47 3.57 15.01
N VAL A 83 2.79 2.70 14.05
CA VAL A 83 3.67 1.56 14.31
C VAL A 83 5.07 2.01 14.74
N ARG A 84 5.53 3.16 14.22
CA ARG A 84 6.81 3.76 14.63
C ARG A 84 6.74 4.31 16.05
N GLU A 85 5.65 4.97 16.42
CA GLU A 85 5.51 5.46 17.80
C GLU A 85 5.39 4.31 18.81
N ALA A 86 4.63 3.27 18.47
CA ALA A 86 4.53 2.06 19.29
C ALA A 86 5.90 1.36 19.43
N ALA A 87 6.65 1.20 18.33
CA ALA A 87 7.99 0.62 18.40
C ALA A 87 8.97 1.48 19.22
N ARG A 88 8.84 2.81 19.18
CA ARG A 88 9.64 3.72 20.01
C ARG A 88 9.28 3.59 21.48
N PHE A 89 8.00 3.50 21.79
CA PHE A 89 7.52 3.29 23.15
C PHE A 89 8.05 1.98 23.72
N ALA A 90 7.95 0.89 22.94
CA ALA A 90 8.45 -0.42 23.34
C ALA A 90 9.97 -0.43 23.53
N ALA A 91 10.72 0.25 22.67
CA ALA A 91 12.18 0.30 22.71
C ALA A 91 12.75 0.92 24.00
N ASP A 92 12.01 1.81 24.67
CA ASP A 92 12.43 2.46 25.92
C ASP A 92 12.16 1.59 27.17
N ARG A 93 11.38 0.52 27.03
CA ARG A 93 10.92 -0.32 28.15
C ARG A 93 11.73 -1.61 28.27
N ASP A 94 11.76 -2.13 29.49
CA ASP A 94 12.40 -3.42 29.78
C ASP A 94 11.34 -4.54 29.70
N PRO A 95 11.42 -5.44 28.70
CA PRO A 95 10.47 -6.53 28.59
C PRO A 95 10.65 -7.58 29.69
N GLU A 96 11.82 -7.74 30.29
CA GLU A 96 12.04 -8.78 31.31
C GLU A 96 11.35 -8.42 32.63
N VAL A 97 11.35 -7.13 32.99
CA VAL A 97 10.67 -6.62 34.19
C VAL A 97 9.15 -6.48 34.00
N LEU A 98 8.72 -6.15 32.79
CA LEU A 98 7.32 -5.83 32.47
C LEU A 98 6.56 -6.98 31.77
N ASN A 99 7.17 -8.16 31.64
CA ASN A 99 6.53 -9.41 31.21
C ASN A 99 5.62 -9.98 32.33
N GLY A 100 4.61 -9.21 32.73
CA GLY A 100 3.52 -9.72 33.56
C GLY A 100 2.79 -10.90 32.89
N ASP A 101 2.01 -11.66 33.66
CA ASP A 101 1.22 -12.80 33.18
C ASP A 101 0.31 -12.44 31.98
N MET A 102 0.78 -12.77 30.78
CA MET A 102 0.16 -12.43 29.48
C MET A 102 -1.19 -13.12 29.23
N SER A 103 -1.68 -13.94 30.17
CA SER A 103 -2.80 -14.85 29.94
C SER A 103 -4.19 -14.22 29.92
N ASN A 104 -4.38 -13.00 30.42
CA ASN A 104 -5.73 -12.46 30.69
C ASN A 104 -5.87 -10.92 30.63
N TYR A 105 -5.12 -10.19 29.83
CA TYR A 105 -5.28 -8.73 29.80
C TYR A 105 -6.45 -8.26 28.93
N PRO A 106 -7.56 -7.75 29.50
CA PRO A 106 -8.60 -7.11 28.71
C PRO A 106 -8.10 -5.77 28.15
N VAL A 107 -8.72 -5.31 27.06
CA VAL A 107 -8.48 -3.97 26.45
C VAL A 107 -8.64 -2.82 27.46
N SER A 108 -9.31 -3.05 28.61
CA SER A 108 -9.36 -2.09 29.72
C SER A 108 -8.05 -1.88 30.46
N ALA A 109 -7.00 -2.69 30.22
CA ALA A 109 -5.69 -2.45 30.81
C ALA A 109 -4.91 -1.33 30.09
N CYS A 110 -5.45 -0.73 29.03
CA CYS A 110 -5.02 0.60 28.58
C CYS A 110 -5.41 1.75 29.52
N GLU A 111 -6.29 1.50 30.48
CA GLU A 111 -6.79 2.49 31.45
C GLU A 111 -6.38 2.16 32.89
N ASP A 112 -5.62 1.08 33.11
CA ASP A 112 -5.12 0.69 34.43
C ASP A 112 -3.75 1.33 34.71
N ASP A 113 -3.40 1.46 35.99
CA ASP A 113 -2.09 1.93 36.45
C ASP A 113 -1.01 0.82 36.39
N ALA A 114 -1.40 -0.40 36.02
CA ALA A 114 -0.49 -1.54 35.86
C ALA A 114 0.31 -1.44 34.56
N LEU A 115 1.64 -1.56 34.66
CA LEU A 115 2.54 -1.51 33.52
C LEU A 115 2.72 -2.90 32.90
N HIS A 116 2.43 -3.00 31.60
CA HIS A 116 2.53 -4.23 30.82
C HIS A 116 3.26 -3.97 29.51
N TYR A 117 4.39 -4.65 29.27
CA TYR A 117 5.22 -4.35 28.09
C TYR A 117 4.44 -4.39 26.76
N TYR A 118 3.80 -5.53 26.48
CA TYR A 118 3.11 -5.73 25.20
C TYR A 118 1.82 -4.93 25.11
N LEU A 119 1.02 -4.95 26.17
CA LEU A 119 -0.27 -4.29 26.16
C LEU A 119 -0.12 -2.78 26.11
N ASP A 120 0.75 -2.18 26.93
CA ASP A 120 0.96 -0.72 26.92
C ASP A 120 1.47 -0.26 25.54
N THR A 121 2.32 -1.07 24.90
CA THR A 121 2.77 -0.84 23.52
C THR A 121 1.59 -0.88 22.54
N ALA A 122 0.68 -1.86 22.66
CA ALA A 122 -0.52 -1.93 21.85
C ALA A 122 -1.48 -0.77 22.13
N CYS A 123 -1.56 -0.29 23.38
CA CYS A 123 -2.37 0.86 23.78
C CYS A 123 -1.88 2.17 23.16
N VAL A 124 -0.60 2.29 22.75
CA VAL A 124 -0.15 3.42 21.92
C VAL A 124 -0.86 3.41 20.56
N VAL A 125 -1.17 2.23 20.02
CA VAL A 125 -1.83 2.06 18.73
C VAL A 125 -3.34 2.28 18.83
N ILE A 126 -4.00 1.64 19.79
CA ILE A 126 -5.47 1.70 19.95
C ILE A 126 -5.95 2.87 20.82
N GLY A 127 -5.02 3.56 21.50
CA GLY A 127 -5.31 4.65 22.41
C GLY A 127 -5.75 5.93 21.69
N THR A 128 -6.59 6.71 22.36
CA THR A 128 -7.20 7.94 21.82
C THR A 128 -6.24 9.12 21.67
N ASN A 129 -4.97 8.96 22.07
CA ASN A 129 -3.98 10.04 22.21
C ASN A 129 -3.04 10.21 21.02
N PHE A 130 -2.78 9.14 20.24
CA PHE A 130 -1.76 9.16 19.19
C PHE A 130 -2.30 8.91 17.77
N ASN A 131 -3.51 8.35 17.60
CA ASN A 131 -4.14 8.24 16.28
C ASN A 131 -5.65 7.94 16.32
N GLN A 132 -6.48 8.99 16.30
CA GLN A 132 -7.94 8.82 16.31
C GLN A 132 -8.53 8.29 14.98
N ASP A 133 -7.71 8.15 13.94
CA ASP A 133 -8.19 7.92 12.58
C ASP A 133 -8.18 6.44 12.14
N ILE A 134 -7.54 5.55 12.91
CA ILE A 134 -7.55 4.10 12.64
C ILE A 134 -8.21 3.37 13.79
N THR A 135 -9.37 2.77 13.50
CA THR A 135 -10.05 1.86 14.41
C THR A 135 -9.79 0.43 13.97
N LEU A 136 -9.13 -0.35 14.82
CA LEU A 136 -8.92 -1.79 14.58
C LEU A 136 -10.20 -2.58 14.88
N ASN A 137 -10.53 -3.52 14.01
CA ASN A 137 -11.60 -4.48 14.21
C ASN A 137 -11.06 -5.73 14.92
N PRO A 138 -11.51 -6.05 16.16
CA PRO A 138 -11.00 -7.19 16.92
C PRO A 138 -11.27 -8.57 16.28
N ALA A 139 -12.16 -8.64 15.27
CA ALA A 139 -12.46 -9.88 14.57
C ALA A 139 -11.53 -10.18 13.38
N THR A 140 -10.86 -9.17 12.82
CA THR A 140 -10.08 -9.30 11.57
C THR A 140 -8.67 -8.73 11.67
N ASP A 141 -8.51 -7.66 12.43
CA ASP A 141 -7.26 -6.91 12.52
C ASP A 141 -6.44 -7.41 13.70
N ASP A 142 -5.14 -7.08 13.71
CA ASP A 142 -4.24 -7.46 14.79
C ASP A 142 -3.05 -6.52 14.96
N ILE A 143 -2.47 -6.58 16.15
CA ILE A 143 -1.16 -6.01 16.45
C ILE A 143 -0.28 -7.16 16.93
N ALA A 144 0.82 -7.38 16.22
CA ALA A 144 1.82 -8.38 16.56
C ALA A 144 3.08 -7.70 17.07
N ILE A 145 3.57 -8.11 18.23
CA ILE A 145 4.78 -7.57 18.85
C ILE A 145 5.75 -8.72 19.10
N SER A 146 6.99 -8.55 18.67
CA SER A 146 8.05 -9.50 18.99
C SER A 146 9.35 -8.79 19.31
N ILE A 147 10.13 -9.40 20.18
CA ILE A 147 11.41 -8.87 20.64
C ILE A 147 12.46 -9.91 20.32
N PHE A 148 13.59 -9.48 19.78
CA PHE A 148 14.69 -10.37 19.43
C PHE A 148 15.93 -9.98 20.21
N THR A 149 16.51 -10.97 20.87
CA THR A 149 17.83 -10.89 21.46
C THR A 149 18.83 -11.43 20.46
N ILE A 150 19.80 -10.60 20.06
CA ILE A 150 20.85 -10.94 19.11
C ILE A 150 22.16 -11.02 19.88
N ASP A 151 22.81 -12.17 19.77
CA ASP A 151 24.16 -12.43 20.29
C ASP A 151 24.99 -13.04 19.15
N ASN A 152 26.23 -12.57 18.98
CA ASN A 152 27.13 -13.00 17.92
C ASN A 152 26.48 -13.03 16.52
N ASN A 153 25.67 -12.02 16.19
CA ASN A 153 24.94 -11.90 14.91
C ASN A 153 23.90 -13.02 14.64
N VAL A 154 23.45 -13.72 15.67
CA VAL A 154 22.41 -14.75 15.63
C VAL A 154 21.28 -14.35 16.58
N VAL A 155 20.02 -14.61 16.19
CA VAL A 155 18.89 -14.48 17.11
C VAL A 155 18.98 -15.62 18.11
N VAL A 156 19.29 -15.32 19.37
CA VAL A 156 19.40 -16.32 20.43
C VAL A 156 18.11 -16.50 21.22
N ASP A 157 17.28 -15.47 21.27
CA ASP A 157 15.99 -15.50 21.94
C ASP A 157 14.98 -14.65 21.17
N ARG A 158 13.72 -15.08 21.19
CA ARG A 158 12.61 -14.32 20.65
C ARG A 158 11.49 -14.35 21.68
N LYS A 159 11.12 -13.17 22.17
CA LYS A 159 10.03 -13.00 23.13
C LYS A 159 8.76 -12.50 22.43
N PRO A 160 7.57 -12.91 22.88
CA PRO A 160 7.34 -13.84 24.00
C PRO A 160 7.84 -15.27 23.74
N ASN A 161 8.15 -16.02 24.80
CA ASN A 161 8.69 -17.39 24.70
C ASN A 161 7.56 -18.42 24.54
N ASP A 162 6.62 -18.15 23.66
CA ASP A 162 5.51 -19.02 23.28
C ASP A 162 5.83 -19.79 21.98
N GLY A 163 4.85 -20.54 21.47
CA GLY A 163 5.07 -21.47 20.36
C GLY A 163 5.39 -20.80 19.02
N ASP A 164 5.00 -19.55 18.84
CA ASP A 164 5.13 -18.74 17.63
C ASP A 164 6.03 -17.51 17.80
N GLY A 165 6.37 -17.13 19.03
CA GLY A 165 7.31 -16.06 19.36
C GLY A 165 6.71 -14.67 19.10
N VAL A 166 5.40 -14.54 19.14
CA VAL A 166 4.64 -13.35 18.75
C VAL A 166 3.56 -13.11 19.77
N TRP A 167 3.56 -11.92 20.37
CA TRP A 167 2.40 -11.48 21.11
C TRP A 167 1.37 -10.88 20.16
N SER A 168 0.11 -11.30 20.29
CA SER A 168 -1.04 -10.78 19.54
C SER A 168 -2.02 -10.07 20.47
N LEU A 169 -2.58 -8.94 20.01
CA LEU A 169 -3.68 -8.25 20.70
C LEU A 169 -5.03 -8.96 20.49
N TYR A 170 -5.30 -9.45 19.26
CA TYR A 170 -6.60 -9.98 18.88
C TYR A 170 -6.53 -11.44 18.38
N SER A 171 -6.20 -12.37 19.28
CA SER A 171 -6.34 -13.83 19.06
C SER A 171 -5.70 -14.36 17.78
N ASP A 172 -4.47 -13.89 17.52
CA ASP A 172 -3.64 -14.26 16.38
C ASP A 172 -4.32 -14.04 15.02
N ASN A 173 -5.08 -12.95 14.90
CA ASN A 173 -5.64 -12.53 13.62
C ASN A 173 -4.57 -12.21 12.58
N TRP A 174 -3.33 -11.93 13.00
CA TRP A 174 -2.16 -11.85 12.11
C TRP A 174 -1.95 -13.12 11.25
N THR A 175 -2.47 -14.27 11.68
CA THR A 175 -2.43 -15.54 10.93
C THR A 175 -3.49 -15.67 9.85
N LYS A 176 -4.46 -14.74 9.78
CA LYS A 176 -5.66 -14.83 8.94
C LYS A 176 -5.68 -13.73 7.89
N ASN A 177 -6.35 -14.00 6.78
CA ASN A 177 -6.74 -13.00 5.80
C ASN A 177 -7.96 -12.20 6.31
N CYS A 178 -8.29 -11.10 5.65
CA CYS A 178 -9.45 -10.26 5.98
C CYS A 178 -10.82 -10.95 5.85
N ASP A 179 -10.90 -12.11 5.21
CA ASP A 179 -12.10 -12.96 5.14
C ASP A 179 -12.17 -13.99 6.27
N GLY A 180 -11.20 -14.00 7.19
CA GLY A 180 -11.07 -14.96 8.28
C GLY A 180 -10.47 -16.30 7.87
N SER A 181 -10.13 -16.50 6.59
CA SER A 181 -9.41 -17.69 6.14
C SER A 181 -7.98 -17.68 6.68
N PHE A 182 -7.47 -18.84 7.00
CA PHE A 182 -6.09 -18.99 7.46
C PHE A 182 -5.10 -18.62 6.34
N HIS A 183 -4.14 -17.75 6.64
CA HIS A 183 -3.09 -17.28 5.74
C HIS A 183 -1.73 -17.94 6.03
N SER A 184 -1.25 -17.84 7.27
CA SER A 184 0.12 -18.26 7.64
C SER A 184 0.23 -18.53 9.13
N ASN A 185 1.06 -19.52 9.50
CA ASN A 185 1.47 -19.79 10.90
C ASN A 185 2.83 -19.18 11.21
N THR A 186 3.43 -18.47 10.25
CA THR A 186 4.75 -17.87 10.41
C THR A 186 4.64 -16.37 10.29
N PRO A 187 5.19 -15.60 11.24
CA PRO A 187 5.16 -14.14 11.20
C PRO A 187 5.93 -13.63 10.00
N PHE A 188 5.51 -12.47 9.48
CA PHE A 188 6.01 -11.90 8.23
C PHE A 188 7.52 -11.60 8.31
N PHE A 189 7.98 -11.14 9.48
CA PHE A 189 9.39 -11.09 9.85
C PHE A 189 9.76 -12.32 10.70
N PRO A 190 10.88 -13.04 10.44
CA PRO A 190 12.03 -12.66 9.61
C PRO A 190 12.06 -13.25 8.18
N GLN A 191 10.96 -13.81 7.66
CA GLN A 191 11.02 -14.59 6.41
C GLN A 191 11.28 -13.73 5.15
N GLY A 192 10.82 -12.48 5.11
CA GLY A 192 11.04 -11.55 3.99
C GLY A 192 12.41 -10.83 4.00
N VAL A 193 13.13 -10.90 5.12
CA VAL A 193 14.47 -10.30 5.30
C VAL A 193 15.47 -11.44 5.50
N GLY A 194 15.48 -12.35 4.52
CA GLY A 194 16.33 -13.53 4.53
C GLY A 194 17.81 -13.17 4.70
N ALA A 195 18.48 -13.85 5.63
CA ALA A 195 19.93 -13.98 5.79
C ALA A 195 20.83 -12.72 5.82
N ALA A 196 20.29 -11.52 5.58
CA ALA A 196 21.06 -10.30 5.40
C ALA A 196 21.20 -9.48 6.69
N TRP A 197 20.38 -9.75 7.72
CA TRP A 197 20.42 -9.01 8.98
C TRP A 197 20.71 -9.88 10.20
N VAL A 198 20.12 -11.08 10.30
CA VAL A 198 20.42 -12.04 11.37
C VAL A 198 20.11 -13.44 10.84
N SER A 199 21.03 -14.39 10.98
CA SER A 199 20.73 -15.80 10.72
C SER A 199 19.81 -16.28 11.85
N TYR A 200 18.53 -16.55 11.54
CA TYR A 200 17.62 -17.19 12.47
C TYR A 200 17.94 -18.69 12.51
N THR A 201 18.65 -19.14 13.55
CA THR A 201 18.63 -20.54 13.97
C THR A 201 17.60 -20.66 15.08
N PRO A 202 16.51 -21.43 14.90
CA PRO A 202 15.53 -21.64 15.96
C PRO A 202 16.25 -22.11 17.23
N PRO A 203 16.03 -21.49 18.40
CA PRO A 203 16.53 -22.05 19.64
C PRO A 203 15.90 -23.45 19.78
N THR A 204 16.75 -24.47 19.73
CA THR A 204 16.32 -25.82 20.08
C THR A 204 16.00 -25.74 21.57
N VAL A 205 14.72 -25.84 21.93
CA VAL A 205 14.19 -25.84 23.30
C VAL A 205 15.20 -26.45 24.29
N GLY A 206 15.93 -25.60 25.01
CA GLY A 206 16.98 -26.01 25.94
C GLY A 206 18.24 -25.14 25.89
N ALA A 207 18.84 -24.89 27.05
CA ALA A 207 20.10 -24.18 27.15
C ALA A 207 21.24 -24.92 26.41
N GLY A 208 21.86 -24.25 25.44
CA GLY A 208 23.19 -24.57 24.89
C GLY A 208 23.20 -25.19 23.48
N THR A 209 23.85 -24.52 22.52
CA THR A 209 25.21 -24.81 21.99
C THR A 209 25.46 -23.93 20.75
N PRO A 210 26.55 -23.14 20.64
CA PRO A 210 26.83 -22.31 19.46
C PRO A 210 27.30 -23.17 18.27
N THR A 211 26.87 -22.84 17.06
CA THR A 211 27.40 -23.38 15.79
C THR A 211 28.11 -22.28 14.98
N PRO A 212 29.08 -22.62 14.12
CA PRO A 212 30.31 -21.86 13.93
C PRO A 212 30.25 -20.72 12.89
N ASP A 213 30.92 -19.62 13.26
CA ASP A 213 31.71 -18.68 12.47
C ASP A 213 31.11 -18.11 11.17
N ILE A 214 30.33 -17.02 11.30
CA ILE A 214 30.25 -15.96 10.28
C ILE A 214 31.01 -14.74 10.81
N PRO A 215 31.99 -14.17 10.09
CA PRO A 215 32.78 -13.05 10.58
C PRO A 215 31.92 -11.79 10.67
N ALA A 216 31.43 -11.52 11.87
CA ALA A 216 30.61 -10.36 12.22
C ALA A 216 31.47 -9.09 12.29
N SER A 217 31.48 -8.31 11.20
CA SER A 217 31.89 -6.90 11.27
C SER A 217 30.66 -6.03 11.56
N GLY A 218 30.10 -6.20 12.76
CA GLY A 218 29.03 -5.40 13.33
C GLY A 218 28.91 -5.73 14.82
N LEU A 219 28.63 -4.74 15.67
CA LEU A 219 28.47 -4.92 17.12
C LEU A 219 27.61 -6.16 17.42
N THR A 220 28.20 -7.14 18.12
CA THR A 220 27.73 -8.53 18.24
C THR A 220 26.49 -8.71 19.11
N ASP A 221 26.20 -7.75 20.01
CA ASP A 221 25.21 -7.93 21.07
C ASP A 221 24.19 -6.78 21.01
N LYS A 222 22.93 -7.09 20.65
CA LYS A 222 21.85 -6.10 20.51
C LYS A 222 20.49 -6.72 20.84
N GLY A 223 19.59 -5.92 21.37
CA GLY A 223 18.16 -6.20 21.35
C GLY A 223 17.46 -5.37 20.28
N ILE A 224 16.44 -5.94 19.63
CA ILE A 224 15.54 -5.21 18.73
C ILE A 224 14.09 -5.53 19.09
N VAL A 225 13.22 -4.55 18.91
CA VAL A 225 11.77 -4.74 18.98
C VAL A 225 11.17 -4.55 17.59
N LEU A 226 10.24 -5.44 17.25
CA LEU A 226 9.44 -5.40 16.04
C LEU A 226 7.98 -5.25 16.45
N VAL A 227 7.34 -4.22 15.91
CA VAL A 227 5.88 -4.03 16.01
C VAL A 227 5.32 -4.12 14.60
N GLU A 228 4.27 -4.93 14.44
CA GLU A 228 3.56 -5.14 13.18
C GLU A 228 2.07 -4.88 13.41
N ILE A 229 1.42 -4.21 12.45
CA ILE A 229 -0.02 -3.97 12.46
C ILE A 229 -0.62 -4.57 11.20
N TYR A 230 -1.62 -5.41 11.40
CA TYR A 230 -2.42 -6.05 10.35
C TYR A 230 -3.79 -5.39 10.34
N TYR A 231 -4.14 -4.73 9.23
CA TYR A 231 -5.35 -3.92 9.14
C TYR A 231 -6.12 -4.19 7.84
N CYS A 232 -7.41 -4.48 7.96
CA CYS A 232 -8.29 -4.72 6.83
C CYS A 232 -9.01 -3.44 6.42
N HIS A 233 -8.51 -2.79 5.37
CA HIS A 233 -9.08 -1.56 4.85
C HIS A 233 -10.34 -1.83 4.02
N HIS A 234 -11.48 -1.32 4.47
CA HIS A 234 -12.72 -1.36 3.71
C HIS A 234 -12.77 -0.25 2.66
N GLN A 235 -13.12 -0.60 1.43
CA GLN A 235 -13.27 0.37 0.36
C GLN A 235 -14.36 1.38 0.68
N LEU A 236 -14.10 2.67 0.43
CA LEU A 236 -15.03 3.75 0.80
C LEU A 236 -16.27 3.76 -0.11
N LEU A 237 -16.06 3.53 -1.41
CA LEU A 237 -17.13 3.63 -2.41
C LEU A 237 -17.78 2.28 -2.74
N ASN A 238 -17.17 1.16 -2.34
CA ASN A 238 -17.66 -0.21 -2.53
C ASN A 238 -18.32 -0.46 -3.90
N LEU A 239 -17.62 -0.07 -4.97
CA LEU A 239 -18.20 -0.09 -6.31
C LEU A 239 -18.13 -1.49 -6.91
N PRO A 240 -19.27 -2.04 -7.40
CA PRO A 240 -19.35 -3.44 -7.84
C PRO A 240 -18.46 -3.79 -9.04
N LEU A 241 -18.08 -2.82 -9.87
CA LEU A 241 -17.17 -3.04 -11.01
C LEU A 241 -15.69 -3.06 -10.59
N ILE A 242 -15.35 -2.48 -9.43
CA ILE A 242 -13.97 -2.36 -8.95
C ILE A 242 -13.67 -3.43 -7.89
N SER A 243 -14.67 -3.83 -7.10
CA SER A 243 -14.56 -4.91 -6.09
C SER A 243 -14.21 -6.28 -6.68
N ASP A 244 -14.51 -6.51 -7.96
CA ASP A 244 -14.13 -7.74 -8.67
C ASP A 244 -12.64 -7.80 -9.02
N ILE A 245 -11.97 -6.63 -9.05
CA ILE A 245 -10.55 -6.50 -9.39
C ILE A 245 -9.71 -6.33 -8.12
N ILE A 246 -10.19 -5.53 -7.17
CA ILE A 246 -9.53 -5.24 -5.90
C ILE A 246 -10.39 -5.81 -4.78
N PRO A 247 -9.87 -6.75 -3.96
CA PRO A 247 -10.64 -7.35 -2.88
C PRO A 247 -11.12 -6.27 -1.89
N ASN A 248 -12.31 -6.47 -1.34
CA ASN A 248 -12.85 -5.65 -0.26
C ASN A 248 -13.21 -6.58 0.91
N PRO A 249 -12.44 -6.58 2.01
CA PRO A 249 -11.43 -5.59 2.42
C PRO A 249 -10.07 -5.79 1.73
N VAL A 250 -9.29 -4.71 1.64
CA VAL A 250 -7.88 -4.73 1.21
C VAL A 250 -6.99 -4.94 2.43
N PRO A 251 -6.16 -6.00 2.49
CA PRO A 251 -5.21 -6.18 3.58
C PRO A 251 -4.08 -5.16 3.50
N LEU A 252 -3.88 -4.39 4.57
CA LEU A 252 -2.75 -3.49 4.77
C LEU A 252 -1.88 -4.04 5.91
N HIS A 253 -0.56 -3.98 5.72
CA HIS A 253 0.42 -4.39 6.72
C HIS A 253 1.50 -3.32 6.84
N ALA A 254 1.75 -2.88 8.07
CA ALA A 254 2.79 -1.93 8.40
C ALA A 254 3.63 -2.46 9.56
N PHE A 255 4.94 -2.21 9.51
CA PHE A 255 5.86 -2.64 10.57
C PHE A 255 6.91 -1.58 10.88
N ALA A 256 7.42 -1.61 12.10
CA ALA A 256 8.58 -0.82 12.52
C ALA A 256 9.51 -1.67 13.38
N VAL A 257 10.82 -1.46 13.17
CA VAL A 257 11.88 -2.09 13.95
C VAL A 257 12.69 -1.01 14.64
N MET A 258 12.91 -1.16 15.95
CA MET A 258 13.72 -0.24 16.74
C MET A 258 14.72 -0.97 17.62
N PRO A 259 15.88 -0.34 17.91
CA PRO A 259 16.83 -0.90 18.87
C PRO A 259 16.20 -0.91 20.27
N ALA A 260 16.19 -2.06 20.92
CA ALA A 260 15.69 -2.25 22.28
C ALA A 260 16.88 -2.65 23.17
N PRO A 261 17.61 -1.69 23.76
CA PRO A 261 18.82 -1.99 24.53
C PRO A 261 18.55 -2.86 25.77
N GLN A 262 17.34 -2.81 26.33
CA GLN A 262 16.94 -3.65 27.47
C GLN A 262 16.77 -5.13 27.09
N ALA A 263 16.56 -5.43 25.80
CA ALA A 263 16.51 -6.79 25.28
C ALA A 263 17.87 -7.29 24.78
N ALA A 264 18.96 -6.57 25.04
CA ALA A 264 20.30 -7.05 24.73
C ALA A 264 20.67 -8.24 25.65
N PRO A 265 21.59 -9.13 25.21
CA PRO A 265 22.06 -10.22 26.06
C PRO A 265 22.62 -9.69 27.38
N THR A 266 22.00 -10.03 28.51
CA THR A 266 22.48 -9.59 29.84
C THR A 266 23.73 -10.38 30.24
N PRO A 267 24.89 -9.75 30.50
CA PRO A 267 26.15 -10.48 30.75
C PRO A 267 26.29 -11.17 32.12
N THR A 268 25.23 -11.38 32.90
CA THR A 268 25.39 -11.85 34.30
C THR A 268 24.68 -13.16 34.57
N PRO A 269 25.40 -14.23 35.00
CA PRO A 269 24.75 -15.39 35.60
C PRO A 269 24.17 -14.96 36.95
N LEU A 270 22.88 -15.25 37.17
CA LEU A 270 22.25 -15.09 38.48
C LEU A 270 23.07 -15.90 39.52
N PRO A 271 23.49 -15.29 40.64
CA PRO A 271 24.12 -16.01 41.75
C PRO A 271 23.18 -16.99 42.45
#